data_AF-A0A2R6GKQ0-F1
#
_entry.id   AF-A0A2R6GKQ0-F1
#
_cell.length_a   1.000
_cell.length_b   1.000
_cell.length_c   1.000
_cell.angle_alpha   90.00
_cell.angle_beta   90.00
_cell.angle_gamma   90.00
#
_symmetry.space_group_name_H-M   'P 1'
#
loop_
_entity.id
_entity.type
_entity.pdbx_description
1 polymer ?
#
loop_
_entity_poly.entity_id
_entity_poly.type
_entity_poly.pdbx_seq_one_letter_code
_entity_poly.pdbx_strand_id
1 'polypeptide(L)'
;MTEPRTTVTREAERGIRYGLLAVLVVGLRRRDPGAVVNAVVALAVTYLPGVVERRYDVEFRPWQRVYAQGAMLTHALGMLGPYDDVWWWDHVTHTHSATLVGGLVHAVARRNDRDPRPRVLAAVVGGGVLWELVEYVVHHTADRLGIEPVLVSYGKVDTALDLVFNALGALVVLAWGDRLLGNFVDAPSEPSTRAVSDVDQDRPT
;
A
#
# COMPACT_ATOMS: atom_id res chain seq x y z
N MET A 1 17.62 -0.38 25.46
CA MET A 1 17.78 0.90 24.73
C MET A 1 17.02 0.79 23.43
N THR A 2 15.97 1.57 23.24
CA THR A 2 15.14 1.54 22.02
C THR A 2 15.76 2.50 21.01
N GLU A 3 16.27 1.98 19.89
CA GLU A 3 16.88 2.76 18.80
C GLU A 3 15.99 3.94 18.38
N PRO A 4 16.48 5.20 18.37
CA PRO A 4 15.67 6.41 18.12
C PRO A 4 14.88 6.39 16.81
N ARG A 5 15.38 5.66 15.79
CA ARG A 5 14.71 5.45 14.50
C ARG A 5 13.37 4.71 14.62
N THR A 6 13.26 3.78 15.56
CA THR A 6 12.02 3.02 15.80
C THR A 6 10.96 3.83 16.53
N THR A 7 11.38 4.85 17.30
CA THR A 7 10.46 5.78 17.97
C THR A 7 9.82 6.72 16.96
N VAL A 8 10.63 7.33 16.07
CA VAL A 8 10.13 8.24 15.03
C VAL A 8 9.10 7.55 14.12
N THR A 9 9.37 6.32 13.68
CA THR A 9 8.41 5.57 12.86
C THR A 9 7.10 5.31 13.60
N ARG A 10 7.15 4.94 14.89
CA ARG A 10 5.93 4.71 15.67
C ARG A 10 5.12 5.98 15.84
N GLU A 11 5.76 7.12 16.05
CA GLU A 11 5.07 8.40 16.11
C GLU A 11 4.48 8.78 14.74
N ALA A 12 5.17 8.50 13.64
CA ALA A 12 4.63 8.70 12.29
C ALA A 12 3.39 7.82 12.02
N GLU A 13 3.44 6.52 12.36
CA GLU A 13 2.28 5.63 12.22
C GLU A 13 1.09 6.11 13.08
N ARG A 14 1.35 6.57 14.31
CA ARG A 14 0.31 7.15 15.18
C ARG A 14 -0.28 8.41 14.57
N GLY A 15 0.57 9.31 14.07
CA GLY A 15 0.16 10.53 13.39
C GLY A 15 -0.75 10.23 12.20
N ILE A 16 -0.40 9.24 11.38
CA ILE A 16 -1.23 8.79 10.26
C ILE A 16 -2.60 8.28 10.76
N ARG A 17 -2.62 7.41 11.77
CA ARG A 17 -3.88 6.90 12.33
C ARG A 17 -4.75 8.00 12.93
N TYR A 18 -4.15 8.99 13.60
CA TYR A 18 -4.89 10.16 14.09
C TYR A 18 -5.41 11.03 12.94
N GLY A 19 -4.65 11.18 11.86
CA GLY A 19 -5.12 11.82 10.63
C GLY A 19 -6.35 11.12 10.05
N LEU A 20 -6.31 9.79 9.95
CA LEU A 20 -7.46 8.99 9.48
C LEU A 20 -8.67 9.10 10.41
N LEU A 21 -8.47 9.12 11.73
CA LEU A 21 -9.53 9.38 12.69
C LEU A 21 -10.11 10.80 12.53
N ALA A 22 -9.28 11.80 12.26
CA ALA A 22 -9.74 13.16 11.97
C ALA A 22 -10.57 13.19 10.69
N VAL A 23 -10.13 12.52 9.61
CA VAL A 23 -10.92 12.38 8.38
C VAL A 23 -12.27 11.74 8.66
N LEU A 24 -12.29 10.64 9.44
CA LEU A 24 -13.53 9.97 9.84
C LEU A 24 -14.48 10.92 10.58
N VAL A 25 -13.98 11.68 11.56
CA VAL A 25 -14.78 12.65 12.32
C VAL A 25 -15.30 13.77 11.40
N VAL A 26 -14.49 14.27 10.48
CA VAL A 26 -14.91 15.30 9.52
C VAL A 26 -15.96 14.75 8.56
N GLY A 27 -15.78 13.55 8.01
CA GLY A 27 -16.77 12.87 7.17
C GLY A 27 -18.10 12.69 7.88
N LEU A 28 -18.09 12.21 9.14
CA LEU A 28 -19.29 12.11 9.98
C LEU A 28 -19.99 13.47 10.18
N ARG A 29 -19.22 14.54 10.42
CA ARG A 29 -19.78 15.90 10.58
C ARG A 29 -20.37 16.45 9.29
N ARG A 30 -19.76 16.16 8.15
CA ARG A 30 -20.23 16.55 6.82
C ARG A 30 -21.38 15.68 6.31
N ARG A 31 -21.66 14.55 6.99
CA ARG A 31 -22.60 13.49 6.55
C ARG A 31 -22.21 12.90 5.20
N ASP A 32 -20.90 12.81 4.96
CA ASP A 32 -20.32 12.26 3.75
C ASP A 32 -20.03 10.76 3.96
N PRO A 33 -20.86 9.85 3.39
CA PRO A 33 -20.67 8.41 3.54
C PRO A 33 -19.39 7.92 2.85
N GLY A 34 -18.96 8.58 1.76
CA GLY A 34 -17.74 8.26 1.03
C GLY A 34 -16.50 8.44 1.89
N ALA A 35 -16.35 9.61 2.50
CA ALA A 35 -15.27 9.90 3.43
C ALA A 35 -15.28 8.96 4.65
N VAL A 36 -16.46 8.66 5.20
CA VAL A 36 -16.59 7.77 6.37
C VAL A 36 -16.14 6.35 6.05
N VAL A 37 -16.66 5.75 4.97
CA VAL A 37 -16.31 4.38 4.58
C VAL A 37 -14.82 4.26 4.26
N ASN A 38 -14.29 5.18 3.45
CA ASN A 38 -12.88 5.17 3.07
C ASN A 38 -11.96 5.38 4.29
N ALA A 39 -12.31 6.25 5.24
CA ALA A 39 -11.53 6.43 6.45
C ALA A 39 -11.52 5.19 7.36
N VAL A 40 -12.67 4.50 7.50
CA VAL A 40 -12.76 3.25 8.26
C VAL A 40 -11.92 2.15 7.63
N VAL A 41 -12.05 1.95 6.32
CA VAL A 41 -11.27 0.95 5.57
C VAL A 41 -9.78 1.28 5.65
N ALA A 42 -9.40 2.52 5.37
CA ALA A 42 -8.02 2.99 5.46
C ALA A 42 -7.42 2.73 6.86
N LEU A 43 -8.16 3.06 7.93
CA LEU A 43 -7.72 2.82 9.30
C LEU A 43 -7.50 1.33 9.58
N ALA A 44 -8.42 0.46 9.14
CA ALA A 44 -8.27 -0.98 9.27
C ALA A 44 -7.03 -1.50 8.51
N VAL A 45 -6.80 -1.02 7.28
CA VAL A 45 -5.65 -1.41 6.46
C VAL A 45 -4.33 -0.98 7.08
N THR A 46 -4.27 0.08 7.90
CA THR A 46 -3.02 0.46 8.60
C THR A 46 -2.49 -0.62 9.55
N TYR A 47 -3.31 -1.59 9.94
CA TYR A 47 -2.90 -2.73 10.78
C TYR A 47 -2.48 -3.96 9.97
N LEU A 48 -2.73 -3.97 8.65
CA LEU A 48 -2.44 -5.09 7.77
C LEU A 48 -0.95 -5.51 7.77
N PRO A 49 0.04 -4.60 7.78
CA PRO A 49 1.45 -5.02 7.84
C PRO A 49 1.74 -5.94 9.03
N GLY A 50 1.22 -5.62 10.22
CA GLY A 50 1.41 -6.48 11.40
C GLY A 50 0.73 -7.84 11.28
N VAL A 51 -0.40 -7.93 10.58
CA VAL A 51 -1.06 -9.21 10.29
C VAL A 51 -0.21 -10.04 9.33
N VAL A 52 0.33 -9.41 8.29
CA VAL A 52 1.17 -10.07 7.28
C VAL A 52 2.46 -10.60 7.89
N GLU A 53 3.16 -9.82 8.71
CA GLU A 53 4.38 -10.26 9.40
C GLU A 53 4.13 -11.51 10.25
N ARG A 54 3.04 -11.52 11.03
CA ARG A 54 2.66 -12.68 11.85
C ARG A 54 2.31 -13.93 11.04
N ARG A 55 1.81 -13.78 9.82
CA ARG A 55 1.27 -14.89 9.02
C ARG A 55 2.25 -15.47 8.03
N TYR A 56 3.19 -14.67 7.52
CA TYR A 56 4.05 -15.02 6.38
C TYR A 56 5.55 -15.01 6.69
N ASP A 57 5.92 -14.83 7.96
CA ASP A 57 7.30 -14.76 8.44
C ASP A 57 8.15 -13.79 7.61
N VAL A 58 7.64 -12.56 7.54
CA VAL A 58 8.30 -11.43 6.88
C VAL A 58 8.36 -10.26 7.83
N GLU A 59 9.26 -9.33 7.58
CA GLU A 59 9.39 -8.11 8.38
C GLU A 59 9.29 -6.89 7.47
N PHE A 60 8.37 -5.96 7.78
CA PHE A 60 8.33 -4.68 7.09
C PHE A 60 9.40 -3.76 7.66
N ARG A 61 10.21 -3.17 6.79
CA ARG A 61 11.09 -2.07 7.17
C ARG A 61 10.27 -0.87 7.65
N PRO A 62 10.78 -0.07 8.60
CA PRO A 62 10.04 1.06 9.17
C PRO A 62 9.45 2.03 8.12
N TRP A 63 10.19 2.31 7.04
CA TRP A 63 9.72 3.18 5.97
C TRP A 63 8.62 2.55 5.11
N GLN A 64 8.60 1.22 4.93
CA GLN A 64 7.58 0.51 4.13
C GLN A 64 6.21 0.61 4.81
N ARG A 65 6.18 0.56 6.15
CA ARG A 65 4.96 0.77 6.95
C ARG A 65 4.42 2.17 6.77
N VAL A 66 5.27 3.18 6.94
CA VAL A 66 4.88 4.60 6.79
C VAL A 66 4.43 4.89 5.35
N TYR A 67 5.11 4.34 4.35
CA TYR A 67 4.75 4.47 2.95
C TYR A 67 3.34 3.91 2.67
N ALA A 68 3.11 2.64 3.05
CA ALA A 68 1.80 1.99 2.87
C ALA A 68 0.67 2.71 3.62
N GLN A 69 0.91 3.13 4.87
CA GLN A 69 -0.08 3.88 5.65
C GLN A 69 -0.31 5.30 5.09
N GLY A 70 0.74 5.92 4.53
CA GLY A 70 0.67 7.20 3.85
C GLY A 70 -0.31 7.16 2.67
N ALA A 71 -0.26 6.09 1.85
CA ALA A 71 -1.24 5.89 0.78
C ALA A 71 -2.68 5.88 1.30
N MET A 72 -2.93 5.17 2.40
CA MET A 72 -4.26 5.10 3.03
C MET A 72 -4.73 6.48 3.50
N LEU A 73 -3.84 7.27 4.10
CA LEU A 73 -4.14 8.63 4.55
C LEU A 73 -4.42 9.58 3.39
N THR A 74 -3.57 9.58 2.36
CA THR A 74 -3.75 10.44 1.18
C THR A 74 -5.05 10.12 0.47
N HIS A 75 -5.38 8.84 0.28
CA HIS A 75 -6.66 8.41 -0.30
C HIS A 75 -7.85 8.92 0.52
N ALA A 76 -7.86 8.66 1.83
CA ALA A 76 -8.95 9.07 2.70
C ALA A 76 -9.10 10.60 2.80
N LEU A 77 -8.00 11.35 2.80
CA LEU A 77 -8.01 12.80 2.76
C LEU A 77 -8.62 13.33 1.45
N GLY A 78 -8.36 12.65 0.33
CA GLY A 78 -8.92 13.00 -0.97
C GLY A 78 -10.45 13.05 -0.97
N MET A 79 -11.10 12.17 -0.21
CA MET A 79 -12.56 12.14 -0.08
C MET A 79 -13.15 13.40 0.56
N LEU A 80 -12.35 14.28 1.16
CA LEU A 80 -12.82 15.53 1.75
C LEU A 80 -12.80 16.72 0.77
N GLY A 81 -12.53 16.48 -0.51
CA GLY A 81 -12.49 17.50 -1.57
C GLY A 81 -11.22 17.51 -2.45
N PRO A 82 -10.01 17.10 -1.99
CA PRO A 82 -8.83 17.18 -2.85
C PRO A 82 -8.90 16.42 -4.18
N TYR A 83 -9.73 15.37 -4.30
CA TYR A 83 -9.99 14.75 -5.60
C TYR A 83 -10.58 15.76 -6.61
N ASP A 84 -11.50 16.62 -6.16
CA ASP A 84 -12.17 17.61 -7.00
C ASP A 84 -11.35 18.89 -7.18
N ASP A 85 -10.66 19.31 -6.10
CA ASP A 85 -10.05 20.64 -6.02
C ASP A 85 -8.59 20.68 -6.50
N VAL A 86 -7.91 19.53 -6.57
CA VAL A 86 -6.46 19.44 -6.82
C VAL A 86 -6.16 18.50 -7.98
N TRP A 87 -5.92 19.06 -9.16
CA TRP A 87 -5.75 18.34 -10.44
C TRP A 87 -4.73 17.20 -10.46
N TRP A 88 -3.71 17.22 -9.59
CA TRP A 88 -2.67 16.18 -9.53
C TRP A 88 -2.92 15.13 -8.43
N TRP A 89 -3.91 15.36 -7.56
CA TRP A 89 -4.15 14.52 -6.40
C TRP A 89 -4.43 13.08 -6.81
N ASP A 90 -5.33 12.92 -7.78
CA ASP A 90 -5.77 11.62 -8.26
C ASP A 90 -4.62 10.82 -8.88
N HIS A 91 -3.81 11.48 -9.71
CA HIS A 91 -2.59 10.92 -10.29
C HIS A 91 -1.60 10.40 -9.23
N VAL A 92 -1.45 11.12 -8.11
CA VAL A 92 -0.58 10.70 -7.00
C VAL A 92 -1.17 9.49 -6.29
N THR A 93 -2.48 9.46 -6.02
CA THR A 93 -3.12 8.31 -5.37
C THR A 93 -3.11 7.06 -6.26
N HIS A 94 -3.30 7.20 -7.57
CA HIS A 94 -3.17 6.12 -8.53
C HIS A 94 -1.75 5.57 -8.59
N THR A 95 -0.75 6.45 -8.74
CA THR A 95 0.65 6.01 -8.76
C THR A 95 1.02 5.32 -7.44
N HIS A 96 0.64 5.89 -6.30
CA HIS A 96 0.99 5.34 -4.99
C HIS A 96 0.31 3.98 -4.74
N SER A 97 -0.99 3.87 -4.98
CA SER A 97 -1.71 2.59 -4.84
C SER A 97 -1.18 1.53 -5.80
N ALA A 98 -0.87 1.89 -7.05
CA ALA A 98 -0.26 1.00 -8.02
C ALA A 98 1.11 0.47 -7.59
N THR A 99 1.95 1.28 -6.93
CA THR A 99 3.21 0.78 -6.37
C THR A 99 3.02 -0.21 -5.21
N LEU A 100 1.96 -0.06 -4.41
CA LEU A 100 1.65 -1.00 -3.34
C LEU A 100 1.17 -2.35 -3.89
N VAL A 101 0.20 -2.32 -4.81
CA VAL A 101 -0.32 -3.52 -5.49
C VAL A 101 0.79 -4.20 -6.28
N GLY A 102 1.51 -3.43 -7.11
CA GLY A 102 2.63 -3.92 -7.89
C GLY A 102 3.73 -4.49 -7.00
N GLY A 103 4.09 -3.81 -5.92
CA GLY A 103 5.11 -4.26 -4.98
C GLY A 103 4.75 -5.58 -4.29
N LEU A 104 3.50 -5.74 -3.87
CA LEU A 104 2.99 -7.01 -3.34
C LEU A 104 3.13 -8.14 -4.36
N VAL A 105 2.66 -7.91 -5.59
CA VAL A 105 2.74 -8.92 -6.66
C VAL A 105 4.18 -9.23 -7.03
N HIS A 106 5.06 -8.23 -7.05
CA HIS A 106 6.48 -8.39 -7.28
C HIS A 106 7.11 -9.29 -6.22
N ALA A 107 6.89 -8.99 -4.93
CA ALA A 107 7.43 -9.77 -3.83
C ALA A 107 6.93 -11.22 -3.85
N VAL A 108 5.63 -11.43 -4.09
CA VAL A 108 5.02 -12.77 -4.20
C VAL A 108 5.58 -13.52 -5.41
N ALA A 109 5.72 -12.88 -6.57
CA ALA A 109 6.28 -13.54 -7.76
C ALA A 109 7.73 -13.97 -7.51
N ARG A 110 8.56 -13.08 -6.95
CA ARG A 110 9.95 -13.37 -6.61
C ARG A 110 10.08 -14.50 -5.58
N ARG A 111 9.28 -14.49 -4.52
CA ARG A 111 9.27 -15.56 -3.50
C ARG A 111 8.86 -16.94 -4.06
N ASN A 112 8.18 -16.97 -5.20
CA ASN A 112 7.78 -18.20 -5.90
C ASN A 112 8.66 -18.52 -7.11
N ASP A 113 9.85 -17.91 -7.22
CA ASP A 113 10.78 -18.09 -8.35
C ASP A 113 10.15 -17.83 -9.73
N ARG A 114 9.22 -16.87 -9.79
CA ARG A 114 8.51 -16.48 -11.01
C ARG A 114 8.95 -15.10 -11.48
N ASP A 115 8.90 -14.88 -12.79
CA ASP A 115 9.11 -13.55 -13.38
C ASP A 115 8.01 -12.57 -12.90
N PRO A 116 8.36 -11.49 -12.19
CA PRO A 116 7.39 -10.50 -11.73
C PRO A 116 6.82 -9.65 -12.87
N ARG A 117 7.53 -9.47 -14.00
CA ARG A 117 7.17 -8.51 -15.06
C ARG A 117 5.73 -8.65 -15.58
N PRO A 118 5.32 -9.80 -16.15
CA PRO A 118 3.96 -9.95 -16.67
C PRO A 118 2.89 -9.89 -15.57
N ARG A 119 3.25 -10.28 -14.33
CA ARG A 119 2.31 -10.35 -13.20
C ARG A 119 2.02 -8.97 -12.63
N VAL A 120 3.05 -8.16 -12.43
CA VAL A 120 2.90 -6.77 -11.97
C VAL A 120 2.11 -5.98 -13.00
N LEU A 121 2.45 -6.10 -14.30
CA LEU A 121 1.71 -5.42 -15.36
C LEU A 121 0.24 -5.86 -15.40
N ALA A 122 -0.03 -7.17 -15.37
CA ALA A 122 -1.40 -7.68 -15.38
C ALA A 122 -2.20 -7.24 -14.14
N ALA A 123 -1.59 -7.27 -12.95
CA ALA A 123 -2.25 -6.89 -11.72
C ALA A 123 -2.52 -5.39 -11.64
N VAL A 124 -1.55 -4.54 -12.03
CA VAL A 124 -1.70 -3.09 -11.92
C VAL A 124 -2.59 -2.54 -13.03
N VAL A 125 -2.39 -2.96 -14.29
CA VAL A 125 -3.21 -2.47 -15.41
C VAL A 125 -4.60 -3.10 -15.36
N GLY A 126 -4.68 -4.43 -15.20
CA GLY A 126 -5.96 -5.12 -15.12
C GLY A 126 -6.74 -4.78 -13.85
N GLY A 127 -6.05 -4.64 -12.72
CA GLY A 127 -6.64 -4.16 -11.47
C GLY A 127 -7.10 -2.71 -11.58
N GLY A 128 -6.33 -1.84 -12.23
CA GLY A 128 -6.72 -0.47 -12.54
C GLY A 128 -8.00 -0.43 -13.36
N VAL A 129 -8.07 -1.14 -14.49
CA VAL A 129 -9.29 -1.21 -15.32
C VAL A 129 -10.49 -1.73 -14.53
N LEU A 130 -10.29 -2.75 -13.68
CA LEU A 130 -11.35 -3.27 -12.82
C LEU A 130 -11.81 -2.24 -11.78
N TRP A 131 -10.88 -1.46 -11.23
CA TRP A 131 -11.18 -0.40 -10.27
C TRP A 131 -12.05 0.68 -10.90
N GLU A 132 -11.66 1.19 -12.07
CA GLU A 132 -12.45 2.16 -12.86
C GLU A 132 -13.87 1.66 -13.13
N LEU A 133 -14.02 0.37 -13.44
CA LEU A 133 -15.32 -0.23 -13.65
C LEU A 133 -16.16 -0.26 -12.37
N VAL A 134 -15.54 -0.55 -11.22
CA VAL A 134 -16.21 -0.53 -9.92
C VAL A 134 -16.66 0.89 -9.58
N GLU A 135 -15.80 1.89 -9.76
CA GLU A 135 -16.15 3.30 -9.52
C GLU A 135 -17.31 3.74 -10.40
N TYR A 136 -17.25 3.44 -11.69
CA TYR A 136 -18.35 3.72 -12.62
C TYR A 136 -19.67 3.09 -12.16
N VAL A 137 -19.65 1.82 -11.75
CA VAL A 137 -20.86 1.11 -11.29
C VAL A 137 -21.39 1.69 -9.99
N VAL A 138 -20.51 2.02 -9.04
CA VAL A 138 -20.89 2.61 -7.74
C VAL A 138 -21.52 3.99 -7.95
N HIS A 139 -20.87 4.84 -8.74
CA HIS A 139 -21.37 6.19 -9.05
C HIS A 139 -22.73 6.13 -9.76
N HIS A 140 -22.82 5.33 -10.82
CA HIS A 140 -24.06 5.17 -11.59
C HIS A 140 -25.21 4.59 -10.76
N THR A 141 -24.90 3.73 -9.77
CA THR A 141 -25.90 3.19 -8.84
C THR A 141 -26.32 4.23 -7.80
N ALA A 142 -25.37 5.02 -7.28
CA ALA A 142 -25.64 6.10 -6.34
C ALA A 142 -26.53 7.18 -6.95
N ASP A 143 -26.25 7.58 -8.20
CA ASP A 143 -27.07 8.53 -8.97
C ASP A 143 -28.51 8.06 -9.13
N ARG A 144 -28.70 6.77 -9.44
CA ARG A 144 -30.04 6.18 -9.58
C ARG A 144 -30.80 6.11 -8.27
N LEU A 145 -30.10 6.06 -7.15
CA LEU A 145 -30.69 6.01 -5.80
C LEU A 145 -30.81 7.41 -5.16
N GLY A 146 -30.27 8.46 -5.80
CA GLY A 146 -30.23 9.81 -5.26
C GLY A 146 -29.34 9.96 -4.01
N ILE A 147 -28.30 9.14 -3.89
CA ILE A 147 -27.36 9.13 -2.77
C ILE A 147 -26.00 9.64 -3.27
N GLU A 148 -25.25 10.36 -2.43
CA GLU A 148 -23.88 10.77 -2.77
C GLU A 148 -22.98 9.55 -3.01
N PRO A 149 -22.20 9.51 -4.12
CA PRO A 149 -21.30 8.42 -4.42
C PRO A 149 -20.26 8.19 -3.32
N VAL A 150 -20.01 6.92 -2.98
CA VAL A 150 -18.97 6.54 -2.01
C VAL A 150 -17.55 6.64 -2.62
N LEU A 151 -17.47 6.66 -3.96
CA LEU A 151 -16.27 6.76 -4.78
C LEU A 151 -16.46 7.88 -5.80
N VAL A 152 -15.43 8.68 -6.01
CA VAL A 152 -15.42 9.70 -7.06
C VAL A 152 -15.22 9.00 -8.40
N SER A 153 -15.98 9.39 -9.42
CA SER A 153 -15.81 8.84 -10.78
C SER A 153 -15.67 10.03 -11.73
N TYR A 154 -14.53 10.10 -12.40
CA TYR A 154 -14.26 11.10 -13.41
C TYR A 154 -14.44 10.52 -14.82
N GLY A 155 -14.41 11.39 -15.83
CA GLY A 155 -14.80 11.02 -17.20
C GLY A 155 -13.82 10.07 -17.89
N LYS A 156 -14.09 9.75 -19.16
CA LYS A 156 -13.26 8.82 -19.96
C LYS A 156 -11.78 9.25 -20.12
N VAL A 157 -11.50 10.55 -20.04
CA VAL A 157 -10.14 11.09 -20.16
C VAL A 157 -9.37 10.85 -18.86
N ASP A 158 -10.06 11.00 -17.72
CA ASP A 158 -9.47 10.81 -16.40
C ASP A 158 -9.14 9.33 -16.20
N THR A 159 -10.07 8.41 -16.49
CA THR A 159 -9.81 6.96 -16.54
C THR A 159 -8.57 6.60 -17.37
N ALA A 160 -8.33 7.27 -18.49
CA ALA A 160 -7.14 7.01 -19.32
C ALA A 160 -5.85 7.50 -18.63
N LEU A 161 -5.90 8.65 -17.97
CA LEU A 161 -4.79 9.17 -17.17
C LEU A 161 -4.52 8.27 -15.96
N ASP A 162 -5.56 7.79 -15.29
CA ASP A 162 -5.44 6.88 -14.14
C ASP A 162 -4.71 5.60 -14.52
N LEU A 163 -5.02 5.02 -15.67
CA LEU A 163 -4.28 3.89 -16.22
C LEU A 163 -2.81 4.23 -16.55
N VAL A 164 -2.52 5.44 -17.01
CA VAL A 164 -1.14 5.92 -17.22
C VAL A 164 -0.39 6.01 -15.90
N PHE A 165 -0.98 6.61 -14.87
CA PHE A 165 -0.35 6.74 -13.55
C PHE A 165 -0.21 5.39 -12.83
N ASN A 166 -1.17 4.49 -13.03
CA ASN A 166 -1.05 3.09 -12.63
C ASN A 166 0.15 2.42 -13.32
N ALA A 167 0.29 2.59 -14.64
CA ALA A 167 1.43 2.06 -15.38
C ALA A 167 2.76 2.66 -14.91
N LEU A 168 2.82 3.96 -14.58
CA LEU A 168 4.00 4.58 -13.98
C LEU A 168 4.37 3.92 -12.64
N GLY A 169 3.39 3.66 -11.78
CA GLY A 169 3.59 2.91 -10.53
C GLY A 169 4.15 1.50 -10.78
N ALA A 170 3.63 0.79 -11.77
CA ALA A 170 4.16 -0.52 -12.18
C ALA A 170 5.61 -0.43 -12.66
N LEU A 171 5.96 0.58 -13.46
CA LEU A 171 7.34 0.78 -13.93
C LEU A 171 8.30 1.05 -12.77
N VAL A 172 7.90 1.84 -11.78
CA VAL A 172 8.68 2.08 -10.56
C VAL A 172 8.95 0.75 -9.83
N VAL A 173 7.93 -0.08 -9.66
CA VAL A 173 8.10 -1.39 -9.02
C VAL A 173 9.03 -2.29 -9.83
N LEU A 174 8.85 -2.37 -11.15
CA LEU A 174 9.68 -3.23 -11.99
C LEU A 174 11.15 -2.79 -12.05
N ALA A 175 11.41 -1.49 -11.92
CA ALA A 175 12.76 -0.93 -11.91
C ALA A 175 13.48 -1.11 -10.57
N TRP A 176 12.78 -0.94 -9.44
CA TRP A 176 13.41 -0.89 -8.10
C TRP A 176 12.95 -1.96 -7.11
N GLY A 177 11.97 -2.80 -7.47
CA GLY A 177 11.33 -3.78 -6.59
C GLY A 177 12.31 -4.74 -5.94
N ASP A 178 13.26 -5.30 -6.69
CA ASP A 178 14.26 -6.23 -6.15
C ASP A 178 15.11 -5.59 -5.03
N ARG A 179 15.45 -4.30 -5.17
CA ARG A 179 16.21 -3.55 -4.16
C ARG A 179 15.34 -3.15 -2.96
N LEU A 180 14.11 -2.70 -3.21
CA LEU A 180 13.23 -2.11 -2.20
C LEU A 180 12.46 -3.16 -1.38
N LEU A 181 12.27 -4.36 -1.93
CA LEU A 181 11.38 -5.40 -1.41
C LEU A 181 12.08 -6.73 -1.12
N GLY A 182 13.42 -6.80 -1.23
CA GLY A 182 14.18 -8.03 -0.99
C GLY A 182 13.94 -8.67 0.38
N ASN A 183 13.63 -7.87 1.41
CA ASN A 183 13.26 -8.36 2.75
C ASN A 183 11.96 -9.19 2.81
N PHE A 184 11.18 -9.25 1.73
CA PHE A 184 9.99 -10.10 1.64
C PHE A 184 10.24 -11.40 0.86
N VAL A 185 11.39 -11.50 0.20
CA VAL A 185 11.78 -12.62 -0.67
C VAL A 185 12.73 -13.56 0.06
N ASP A 186 13.71 -13.00 0.76
CA ASP A 186 14.68 -13.78 1.53
C ASP A 186 14.04 -14.27 2.83
N ALA A 187 14.15 -15.57 3.12
CA ALA A 187 13.85 -16.08 4.46
C ALA A 187 14.83 -15.46 5.48
N PRO A 188 14.41 -15.20 6.73
CA PRO A 188 15.35 -14.77 7.77
C PRO A 188 16.52 -15.75 7.82
N SER A 189 17.74 -15.27 7.64
CA SER A 189 18.92 -16.13 7.77
C SER A 189 18.96 -16.69 9.18
N GLU A 190 18.91 -18.02 9.33
CA GLU A 190 19.24 -18.64 10.61
C GLU A 190 20.63 -18.15 11.04
N PRO A 191 20.83 -17.79 12.32
CA PRO A 191 22.14 -17.45 12.82
C PRO A 191 23.09 -18.63 12.55
N SER A 192 24.07 -18.41 11.69
CA SER A 192 25.07 -19.40 11.28
C SER A 192 25.71 -20.02 12.51
N THR A 193 25.29 -21.24 12.86
CA THR A 193 25.99 -22.11 13.82
C THR A 193 27.25 -22.65 13.13
N ARG A 194 28.19 -21.77 12.81
CA ARG A 194 29.56 -22.08 12.40
C ARG A 194 30.52 -21.30 13.29
N ALA A 195 30.57 -21.69 14.56
CA ALA A 195 31.62 -21.26 15.49
C ALA A 195 31.87 -22.24 16.64
N VAL A 196 31.37 -23.49 16.57
CA VAL A 196 31.54 -24.47 17.66
C VAL A 196 32.34 -25.71 17.23
N SER A 197 32.66 -25.90 15.95
CA SER A 197 33.40 -27.09 15.50
C SER A 197 34.92 -26.94 15.44
N ASP A 198 35.49 -25.78 15.77
CA ASP A 198 36.94 -25.52 15.62
C ASP A 198 37.75 -25.54 16.92
N VAL A 199 37.15 -25.96 18.04
CA VAL A 199 37.83 -25.96 19.36
C VAL A 199 38.29 -27.35 19.83
N ASP A 200 37.95 -28.44 19.12
CA ASP A 200 38.21 -29.81 19.62
C ASP A 200 39.24 -30.62 18.81
N GLN A 201 40.07 -29.98 17.97
CA GLN A 201 41.12 -30.68 17.20
C GLN A 201 42.55 -30.48 17.70
N ASP A 202 42.78 -29.78 18.82
CA ASP A 202 44.13 -29.41 19.26
C ASP A 202 44.50 -29.93 20.66
N ARG A 203 44.31 -31.24 20.90
CA ARG A 203 44.95 -31.94 22.04
C ARG A 203 45.85 -33.08 21.56
N PRO A 204 47.18 -32.99 21.76
CA PRO A 204 48.08 -34.11 21.54
C PRO A 204 48.00 -35.11 22.70
N THR A 205 48.09 -36.39 22.33
CA THR A 205 48.18 -37.60 23.18
C THR A 205 49.44 -37.68 24.01
#